data_AF-A0A520GB09-F1
#
_entry.id   AF-A0A520GB09-F1
#
_cell.length_a   1.000
_cell.length_b   1.000
_cell.length_c   1.000
_cell.angle_alpha   90.00
_cell.angle_beta   90.00
_cell.angle_gamma   90.00
#
_symmetry.space_group_name_H-M   'P 1'
#
loop_
_entity.id
_entity.type
_entity.pdbx_description
1 polymer ?
#
loop_
_entity_poly.entity_id
_entity_poly.type
_entity_poly.pdbx_seq_one_letter_code
_entity_poly.pdbx_strand_id
1 'polypeptide(L)' 'MSQNPLSVTVEPRYLADQSAPDDHVYTFSYTITVTHVGKVPAQLIARHWIIHDASGHRQ' A
#
# COMPACT_ATOMS: atom_id res chain seq x y z
N MET A 1 18.46 -14.50 13.35
CA MET A 1 17.62 -13.47 12.74
C MET A 1 16.19 -13.97 12.70
N SER A 2 15.27 -13.33 13.42
CA SER A 2 13.85 -13.70 13.43
C SER A 2 13.22 -13.31 12.10
N GLN A 3 12.81 -14.32 11.33
CA GLN A 3 12.06 -14.11 10.08
C GLN A 3 10.67 -13.58 10.45
N ASN A 4 10.23 -12.47 9.85
CA ASN A 4 8.87 -11.98 10.03
C ASN A 4 7.90 -13.00 9.39
N PRO A 5 6.94 -13.58 10.14
CA PRO A 5 6.04 -14.60 9.59
C PRO A 5 5.01 -14.02 8.62
N LEU A 6 4.96 -12.70 8.42
CA LEU A 6 4.08 -12.03 7.47
C LEU A 6 4.90 -11.41 6.35
N SER A 7 4.68 -11.89 5.13
CA SER A 7 5.16 -11.27 3.90
C SER A 7 4.09 -10.36 3.32
N VAL A 8 4.45 -9.16 2.89
CA VAL A 8 3.51 -8.18 2.33
C VAL A 8 4.00 -7.77 0.95
N THR A 9 3.14 -7.92 -0.05
CA THR A 9 3.38 -7.47 -1.42
C THR A 9 2.32 -6.44 -1.80
N VAL A 10 2.73 -5.39 -2.51
CA VAL A 10 1.86 -4.29 -2.90
C VAL A 10 1.99 -4.04 -4.40
N GLU A 11 0.86 -3.98 -5.09
CA GLU A 11 0.76 -3.68 -6.51
C GLU A 11 -0.02 -2.38 -6.73
N PRO A 12 0.66 -1.23 -6.90
CA PRO A 12 0.00 0.03 -7.22
C PRO A 12 -0.41 0.06 -8.70
N ARG A 13 -1.53 0.73 -8.99
CA ARG A 13 -2.03 0.96 -10.35
C ARG A 13 -2.60 2.36 -10.48
N TYR A 14 -2.14 3.09 -11.47
CA TYR A 14 -2.69 4.39 -11.84
C TYR A 14 -4.07 4.21 -12.50
N LEU A 15 -5.05 5.04 -12.10
CA LEU A 15 -6.41 5.01 -12.62
C LEU A 15 -6.63 6.24 -13.52
N ALA A 16 -6.30 6.11 -14.80
CA ALA A 16 -6.42 7.20 -15.77
C ALA A 16 -7.84 7.75 -15.85
N ASP A 17 -8.85 6.89 -15.89
CA ASP A 17 -10.27 7.27 -16.01
C ASP A 17 -10.82 8.07 -14.80
N GLN A 18 -10.10 8.04 -13.68
CA GLN A 18 -10.47 8.78 -12.46
C GLN A 18 -9.52 9.95 -12.17
N SER A 19 -8.53 10.16 -13.04
CA SER A 19 -7.52 11.20 -12.88
C SER A 19 -7.77 12.35 -13.85
N ALA A 20 -7.36 13.55 -13.45
CA ALA A 20 -7.35 14.74 -14.29
C ALA A 20 -5.95 15.38 -14.21
N PRO A 21 -4.99 14.92 -15.04
CA PRO A 21 -3.60 15.38 -14.96
C PRO A 21 -3.44 16.89 -15.18
N ASP A 22 -4.29 17.49 -16.01
CA ASP A 22 -4.28 18.94 -16.29
C ASP A 22 -4.69 19.76 -15.05
N ASP A 23 -5.48 19.17 -14.15
CA ASP A 23 -5.89 19.76 -12.87
C ASP A 23 -5.01 19.29 -11.69
N HIS A 24 -3.89 18.60 -11.98
CA HIS A 24 -3.01 17.97 -10.98
C HIS A 24 -3.69 16.95 -10.06
N VAL A 25 -4.76 16.30 -10.53
CA VAL A 25 -5.46 15.24 -9.79
C VAL A 25 -5.01 13.87 -10.30
N TYR A 26 -4.37 13.08 -9.43
CA TYR A 26 -3.88 11.74 -9.76
C TYR A 26 -4.47 10.70 -8.82
N THR A 27 -5.18 9.72 -9.38
CA THR A 27 -5.82 8.65 -8.62
C THR A 27 -5.10 7.33 -8.82
N PHE A 28 -4.85 6.63 -7.71
CA PHE A 28 -4.22 5.32 -7.70
C PHE A 28 -5.07 4.33 -6.92
N SER A 29 -5.08 3.09 -7.38
CA SER A 29 -5.49 1.94 -6.59
C SER A 29 -4.25 1.14 -6.18
N TYR A 30 -4.38 0.34 -5.12
CA TYR A 30 -3.35 -0.62 -4.75
C TYR A 30 -4.00 -1.92 -4.29
N THR A 31 -3.39 -3.03 -4.69
CA THR A 31 -3.73 -4.35 -4.17
C THR A 31 -2.64 -4.80 -3.21
N ILE A 32 -3.03 -5.17 -2.00
CA ILE A 32 -2.09 -5.66 -0.97
C ILE A 32 -2.36 -7.12 -0.71
N THR A 33 -1.33 -7.94 -0.85
CA THR A 33 -1.35 -9.36 -0.50
C THR A 33 -0.53 -9.55 0.78
N VAL A 34 -1.19 -10.00 1.84
CA VAL A 34 -0.55 -10.36 3.12
C VAL A 34 -0.49 -11.89 3.22
N THR A 35 0.70 -12.45 3.14
CA THR A 35 0.94 -13.90 3.19
C THR A 35 1.55 -14.28 4.53
N HIS A 36 0.85 -15.10 5.30
CA HIS A 36 1.38 -15.68 6.52
C HIS A 36 2.18 -16.94 6.22
N VAL A 37 3.50 -16.90 6.45
CA VAL A 37 4.47 -17.99 6.28
C VAL A 37 4.92 -18.60 7.61
N GLY A 38 4.32 -18.17 8.73
CA GLY A 38 4.62 -18.66 10.07
C GLY A 38 3.86 -19.94 10.43
N LYS A 39 4.32 -20.59 11.50
CA LYS A 39 3.69 -21.81 12.05
C LYS A 39 2.59 -21.54 13.08
N VAL A 40 2.48 -20.30 13.57
CA VAL A 40 1.51 -19.89 14.59
C VAL A 40 0.53 -18.90 13.94
N PRO A 41 -0.80 -19.07 14.04
CA PRO A 41 -1.76 -18.14 13.47
C PRO A 41 -1.51 -16.69 13.88
N ALA A 42 -1.73 -15.77 12.95
CA ALA A 42 -1.55 -14.34 13.16
C ALA A 42 -2.80 -13.57 12.73
N GLN A 43 -2.99 -12.40 13.34
CA GLN A 43 -4.08 -11.49 13.00
C GLN A 43 -3.52 -10.10 12.69
N LEU A 44 -4.00 -9.50 11.60
CA LEU A 44 -3.73 -8.10 11.31
C LEU A 44 -4.64 -7.23 12.18
N ILE A 45 -4.05 -6.48 13.11
CA ILE A 45 -4.81 -5.65 14.06
C ILE A 45 -5.03 -4.24 13.52
N ALA A 46 -3.98 -3.65 12.94
CA ALA A 46 -4.00 -2.27 12.46
C ALA A 46 -3.09 -2.10 11.25
N ARG A 47 -3.32 -1.01 10.53
CA ARG A 47 -2.47 -0.52 9.44
C ARG A 47 -2.20 0.96 9.67
N HIS A 48 -1.01 1.40 9.28
CA HIS A 48 -0.63 2.80 9.27
C HIS A 48 -0.01 3.11 7.91
N TRP A 49 -0.62 4.05 7.19
CA TRP A 49 -0.12 4.51 5.90
C TRP A 49 0.62 5.82 6.08
N ILE A 50 1.68 5.95 5.31
CA ILE A 50 2.37 7.22 5.11
C ILE A 50 2.41 7.40 3.60
N ILE A 51 1.65 8.35 3.10
CA ILE A 51 1.55 8.64 1.68
C ILE A 51 2.31 9.93 1.42
N HIS A 52 3.28 9.87 0.51
CA HIS A 52 4.05 11.03 0.08
C HIS A 52 3.62 11.42 -1.33
N ASP A 53 3.29 12.68 -1.52
CA ASP A 53 3.14 13.24 -2.86
C ASP A 53 4.49 13.71 -3.42
N ALA A 54 4.47 14.10 -4.69
CA ALA A 54 5.66 14.59 -5.39
C ALA A 54 6.16 15.96 -4.87
N SER A 55 5.33 16.71 -4.14
CA SER A 55 5.68 18.01 -3.54
C SER A 55 6.34 17.88 -2.16
N GLY A 56 6.38 16.65 -1.62
CA GLY A 56 6.90 16.36 -0.29
C GLY A 56 5.86 16.50 0.83
N HIS A 57 4.60 16.74 0.49
CA HIS A 57 3.51 16.67 1.46
C HIS A 57 3.29 15.22 1.89
N ARG A 58 2.97 15.02 3.16
CA ARG A 58 2.87 13.72 3.80
C ARG A 58 1.52 13.61 4.49
N GLN A 59 0.75 12.60 4.12
CA GLN A 59 -0.55 12.25 4.72
C GLN A 59 -0.51 10.89 5.38
#